data_AF-A0A816L5V2-F1
#
_entry.id   AF-A0A816L5V2-F1
#
_cell.length_a   1.000
_cell.length_b   1.000
_cell.length_c   1.000
_cell.angle_alpha   90.00
_cell.angle_beta   90.00
_cell.angle_gamma   90.00
#
_symmetry.space_group_name_H-M   'P 1'
#
loop_
_entity.id
_entity.type
_entity.pdbx_description
1 polymer ?
#
loop_
_entity_poly.entity_id
_entity_poly.type
_entity_poly.pdbx_seq_one_letter_code
_entity_poly.pdbx_strand_id
1 'polypeptide(L)'
;ESNCLLQLGPTLCDWEAQSLQFTRAGETKTIHGLQPSNIIQAQPEGIEKDTRLGHTCFAVCFQIESSDSDGYVPDEMQQLLQQYINIFRAPTTLPPPQDIEHHIVLKEGSNPVNVWPYRYVHIRRKKSRSRSKQCWNLGSCKLVPVRSLHQFSSLIRRMCRSLHQFSSSWSGPS
;
A
#
# COMPACT_ATOMS: atom_id res chain seq x y z
N GLU A 1 4.31 -20.44 -11.30
CA GLU A 1 5.59 -19.76 -11.02
C GLU A 1 6.20 -20.39 -9.78
N SER A 2 7.27 -21.17 -9.95
CA SER A 2 7.95 -21.85 -8.83
C SER A 2 8.71 -20.83 -7.99
N ASN A 3 8.37 -20.74 -6.69
CA ASN A 3 9.00 -19.84 -5.73
C ASN A 3 10.48 -20.23 -5.54
N CYS A 4 11.36 -19.57 -6.28
CA CYS A 4 12.80 -19.82 -6.33
C CYS A 4 13.51 -19.60 -4.99
N LEU A 5 12.89 -18.86 -4.07
CA LEU A 5 13.45 -18.61 -2.73
C LEU A 5 13.34 -19.83 -1.81
N LEU A 6 12.36 -20.72 -2.03
CA LEU A 6 12.24 -21.98 -1.27
C LEU A 6 13.42 -22.93 -1.53
N GLN A 7 14.10 -22.79 -2.68
CA GLN A 7 15.25 -23.64 -3.04
C GLN A 7 16.53 -23.30 -2.27
N LEU A 8 16.57 -22.18 -1.55
CA LEU A 8 17.77 -21.71 -0.86
C LEU A 8 17.99 -22.38 0.52
N GLY A 9 16.96 -23.02 1.07
CA GLY A 9 17.04 -23.65 2.40
C GLY A 9 17.19 -22.63 3.54
N PRO A 10 17.78 -23.01 4.69
CA PRO A 10 18.00 -22.09 5.80
C PRO A 10 19.01 -21.01 5.41
N THR A 11 18.64 -19.74 5.64
CA THR A 11 19.47 -18.58 5.33
C THR A 11 19.83 -17.81 6.60
N LEU A 12 21.09 -17.41 6.74
CA LEU A 12 21.54 -16.49 7.78
C LEU A 12 21.55 -15.07 7.20
N CYS A 13 20.86 -14.14 7.87
CA CYS A 13 20.80 -12.76 7.43
C CYS A 13 21.42 -11.84 8.49
N ASP A 14 22.43 -11.08 8.09
CA ASP A 14 23.02 -10.02 8.87
C ASP A 14 22.51 -8.68 8.31
N TRP A 15 21.60 -8.04 9.03
CA TRP A 15 20.98 -6.78 8.62
C TRP A 15 21.92 -5.59 8.77
N GLU A 16 22.87 -5.63 9.70
CA GLU A 16 23.83 -4.56 9.93
C GLU A 16 24.89 -4.56 8.82
N ALA A 17 25.41 -5.73 8.48
CA ALA A 17 26.33 -5.92 7.36
C ALA A 17 25.64 -6.03 5.98
N GLN A 18 24.30 -5.96 5.94
CA GLN A 18 23.47 -6.17 4.75
C GLN A 18 23.85 -7.44 3.97
N SER A 19 24.08 -8.56 4.66
CA SER A 19 24.48 -9.81 4.02
C SER A 19 23.46 -10.92 4.19
N LEU A 20 23.38 -11.78 3.17
CA LEU A 20 22.53 -12.97 3.13
C LEU A 20 23.40 -14.18 2.79
N GLN A 21 23.54 -15.12 3.72
CA GLN A 21 24.28 -16.36 3.55
C GLN A 21 23.32 -17.54 3.42
N PHE A 22 23.57 -18.42 2.46
CA PHE A 22 22.82 -19.65 2.27
C PHE A 22 23.72 -20.75 1.69
N THR A 23 23.36 -22.01 1.91
CA THR A 23 24.10 -23.15 1.38
C THR A 23 23.37 -23.73 0.17
N ARG A 24 24.04 -23.76 -0.99
CA ARG A 24 23.49 -24.36 -2.21
C ARG A 24 24.48 -25.38 -2.76
N ALA A 25 24.02 -26.62 -2.96
CA ALA A 25 24.84 -27.73 -3.45
C ALA A 25 26.11 -28.00 -2.62
N GLY A 26 26.04 -27.81 -1.29
CA GLY A 26 27.18 -28.02 -0.38
C GLY A 26 28.15 -26.84 -0.30
N GLU A 27 27.94 -25.78 -1.09
CA GLU A 27 28.76 -24.58 -1.09
C GLU A 27 28.01 -23.44 -0.38
N THR A 28 28.66 -22.79 0.59
CA THR A 28 28.13 -21.61 1.27
C THR A 28 28.33 -20.38 0.39
N LYS A 29 27.24 -19.75 -0.02
CA LYS A 29 27.23 -18.53 -0.83
C LYS A 29 26.78 -17.35 0.02
N THR A 30 27.48 -16.24 -0.11
CA THR A 30 27.19 -14.98 0.59
C THR A 30 26.85 -13.92 -0.44
N ILE A 31 25.66 -13.36 -0.34
CA ILE A 31 25.25 -12.16 -1.08
C ILE A 31 25.45 -10.96 -0.16
N HIS A 32 26.12 -9.93 -0.65
CA HIS A 32 26.27 -8.66 0.04
C HIS A 32 25.35 -7.61 -0.58
N GLY A 33 24.77 -6.76 0.26
CA GLY A 33 24.05 -5.57 -0.16
C GLY A 33 24.97 -4.64 -0.92
N LEU A 34 24.42 -3.96 -1.91
CA LEU A 34 25.13 -2.89 -2.59
C LEU A 34 25.42 -1.79 -1.56
N GLN A 35 26.70 -1.57 -1.27
CA GLN A 35 27.12 -0.33 -0.62
C GLN A 35 26.60 0.82 -1.47
N PRO A 36 26.10 1.92 -0.89
CA PRO A 36 25.72 3.11 -1.65
C PRO A 36 26.99 3.80 -2.17
N SER A 37 27.72 3.14 -3.05
CA SER A 37 28.54 3.84 -4.02
C SER A 37 27.60 4.61 -4.91
N ASN A 38 28.00 5.84 -5.27
CA ASN A 38 27.23 6.68 -6.17
C ASN A 38 26.85 5.84 -7.39
N ILE A 39 25.56 5.62 -7.61
CA ILE A 39 25.06 5.07 -8.87
C ILE A 39 25.34 6.16 -9.90
N ILE A 40 26.51 6.10 -10.52
CA ILE A 40 26.94 7.04 -11.54
C ILE A 40 26.40 6.54 -12.87
N GLN A 41 25.75 7.43 -13.61
CA GLN A 41 25.38 7.15 -15.00
C GLN A 41 26.65 6.78 -15.78
N ALA A 42 26.75 5.52 -16.20
CA ALA A 42 27.88 5.05 -16.96
C ALA A 42 27.86 5.66 -18.36
N GLN A 43 29.00 6.21 -18.79
CA GLN A 43 29.19 6.64 -20.17
C GLN A 43 29.38 5.39 -21.06
N PRO A 44 28.88 5.40 -22.30
CA PRO A 44 28.95 4.24 -23.21
C PRO A 44 30.37 3.67 -23.36
N GLU A 45 31.37 4.55 -23.41
CA GLU A 45 32.78 4.20 -23.59
C GLU A 45 33.35 3.45 -22.37
N GLY A 46 32.87 3.78 -21.17
CA GLY A 46 33.25 3.10 -19.93
C GLY A 46 32.70 1.68 -19.88
N ILE A 47 31.45 1.50 -20.32
CA ILE A 47 30.81 0.18 -20.40
C ILE A 47 31.54 -0.71 -21.40
N GLU A 48 31.92 -0.16 -22.56
CA GLU A 48 32.66 -0.91 -23.57
C GLU A 48 34.03 -1.37 -23.06
N LYS A 49 34.76 -0.48 -22.37
CA LYS A 49 36.07 -0.80 -21.77
C LYS A 49 35.96 -1.92 -20.72
N ASP A 50 34.96 -1.87 -19.85
CA ASP A 50 34.77 -2.89 -18.82
C ASP A 50 34.33 -4.24 -19.41
N THR A 51 33.50 -4.21 -20.47
CA THR A 51 33.11 -5.42 -21.21
C THR A 51 34.32 -6.09 -21.85
N ARG A 52 35.26 -5.32 -22.41
CA ARG A 52 36.52 -5.84 -22.99
C ARG A 52 37.43 -6.48 -21.95
N LEU A 53 37.35 -6.05 -20.69
CA LEU A 53 38.14 -6.61 -19.58
C LEU A 53 37.51 -7.88 -18.97
N GLY A 54 36.38 -8.37 -19.52
CA GLY A 54 35.72 -9.58 -19.05
C GLY A 54 34.88 -9.37 -17.79
N HIS A 55 34.59 -8.12 -17.42
CA HIS A 55 33.66 -7.83 -16.33
C HIS A 55 32.22 -8.15 -16.78
N THR A 56 31.47 -8.81 -15.90
CA THR A 56 30.05 -9.11 -16.15
C THR A 56 29.21 -7.88 -15.82
N CYS A 57 28.76 -7.17 -16.84
CA CYS A 57 27.85 -6.04 -16.71
C CYS A 57 26.40 -6.50 -16.90
N PHE A 58 25.52 -6.15 -15.97
CA PHE A 58 24.07 -6.30 -16.14
C PHE A 58 23.46 -4.90 -16.22
N ALA A 59 22.87 -4.56 -17.36
CA ALA A 59 22.15 -3.30 -17.55
C ALA A 59 20.66 -3.51 -17.26
N VAL A 60 20.10 -2.66 -16.39
CA VAL A 60 18.64 -2.52 -16.25
C VAL A 60 18.24 -1.27 -17.02
N CYS A 61 17.81 -1.46 -18.27
CA CYS A 61 17.27 -0.38 -19.07
C CYS A 61 15.83 -0.10 -18.65
N PHE A 62 15.60 1.07 -18.06
CA PHE A 62 14.27 1.65 -17.97
C PHE A 62 14.12 2.61 -19.15
N GLN A 63 13.30 2.25 -20.13
CA GLN A 63 12.78 3.23 -21.09
C GLN A 63 11.74 4.07 -20.34
N ILE A 64 12.21 5.05 -19.59
CA ILE A 64 11.38 6.19 -19.24
C ILE A 64 11.56 7.14 -20.41
N GLU A 65 10.71 7.00 -21.42
CA GLU A 65 10.53 8.07 -22.38
C GLU A 65 9.88 9.24 -21.63
N SER A 66 10.68 10.00 -20.88
CA SER A 66 10.35 11.37 -20.53
C SER A 66 10.63 12.21 -21.76
N SER A 67 9.85 11.97 -22.81
CA SER A 67 9.83 12.88 -23.92
C SER A 67 9.03 14.09 -23.47
N ASP A 68 9.73 15.16 -23.09
CA ASP A 68 9.21 16.53 -23.18
C ASP A 68 9.01 16.96 -24.66
N SER A 69 8.88 16.00 -25.59
CA SER A 69 8.27 16.23 -26.88
C SER A 69 6.77 16.10 -26.69
N ASP A 70 6.04 17.11 -27.15
CA ASP A 70 4.63 17.05 -27.48
C ASP A 70 4.40 15.78 -28.32
N GLY A 71 4.09 14.68 -27.63
CA GLY A 71 4.09 13.35 -28.21
C GLY A 71 2.95 13.28 -29.19
N TYR A 72 3.22 12.90 -30.44
CA TYR A 72 2.17 12.64 -31.41
C TYR A 72 1.31 11.48 -30.90
N VAL A 73 0.19 11.82 -30.26
CA VAL A 73 -0.86 10.88 -29.88
C VAL A 73 -1.76 10.72 -31.10
N PRO A 74 -1.88 9.52 -31.69
CA PRO A 74 -2.80 9.30 -32.81
C PRO A 74 -4.22 9.75 -32.46
N ASP A 75 -4.94 10.33 -33.43
CA ASP A 75 -6.26 10.93 -33.22
C ASP A 75 -7.25 9.96 -32.54
N GLU A 76 -7.22 8.68 -32.92
CA GLU A 76 -8.04 7.62 -32.32
C GLU A 76 -7.75 7.42 -30.83
N MET A 77 -6.47 7.48 -30.43
CA MET A 77 -6.07 7.38 -29.03
C MET A 77 -6.48 8.64 -28.26
N GLN A 78 -6.36 9.81 -28.88
CA GLN A 78 -6.77 11.06 -28.24
C GLN A 78 -8.29 11.11 -28.00
N GLN A 79 -9.08 10.64 -28.97
CA GLN A 79 -10.53 10.48 -28.83
C GLN A 79 -10.87 9.50 -27.70
N LEU A 80 -10.17 8.37 -27.60
CA LEU A 80 -10.38 7.39 -26.53
C LEU A 80 -10.03 7.96 -25.14
N LEU A 81 -8.90 8.66 -25.03
CA LEU A 81 -8.47 9.30 -23.78
C LEU A 81 -9.46 10.40 -23.35
N GLN A 82 -10.00 11.17 -24.31
CA GLN A 82 -11.04 12.16 -24.04
C GLN A 82 -12.35 11.49 -23.62
N GLN A 83 -12.75 10.39 -24.27
CA GLN A 83 -13.95 9.64 -23.95
C GLN A 83 -13.93 9.08 -22.51
N TYR A 84 -12.76 8.62 -22.05
CA TYR A 84 -12.58 8.03 -20.73
C TYR A 84 -11.84 8.93 -19.73
N ILE A 85 -11.82 10.25 -19.98
CA ILE A 85 -11.13 11.23 -19.13
C ILE A 85 -11.59 11.16 -17.66
N ASN A 86 -12.84 10.76 -17.45
CA ASN A 86 -13.45 10.56 -16.14
C ASN A 86 -12.83 9.40 -15.34
N ILE A 87 -12.30 8.34 -15.99
CA ILE A 87 -11.65 7.21 -15.32
C ILE A 87 -10.30 7.64 -14.71
N PHE A 88 -9.60 8.56 -15.37
CA PHE A 88 -8.29 9.06 -14.95
C PHE A 88 -8.37 10.19 -13.90
N ARG A 89 -9.57 10.73 -13.65
CA ARG A 89 -9.77 11.73 -12.59
C ARG A 89 -9.73 11.04 -11.22
N ALA A 90 -9.10 11.71 -10.26
CA ALA A 90 -9.16 11.26 -8.87
C ALA A 90 -10.63 11.18 -8.42
N PRO A 91 -11.11 10.00 -7.95
CA PRO A 91 -12.48 9.86 -7.51
C PRO A 91 -12.73 10.75 -6.29
N THR A 92 -13.69 11.66 -6.41
CA THR A 92 -14.07 12.62 -5.35
C THR A 92 -15.20 12.10 -4.48
N THR A 93 -15.98 11.14 -5.00
CA THR A 93 -17.11 10.51 -4.32
C THR A 93 -16.93 8.99 -4.29
N LEU A 94 -17.71 8.31 -3.45
CA LEU A 94 -17.76 6.84 -3.48
C LEU A 94 -18.28 6.36 -4.81
N PRO A 95 -17.82 5.18 -5.27
CA PRO A 95 -18.54 4.48 -6.32
C PRO A 95 -20.01 4.30 -5.89
N PRO A 96 -20.96 4.41 -6.81
CA PRO A 96 -22.35 4.10 -6.53
C PRO A 96 -22.47 2.67 -5.99
N PRO A 97 -23.51 2.38 -5.17
CA PRO A 97 -23.76 1.02 -4.73
C PRO A 97 -23.90 0.12 -5.97
N GLN A 98 -23.16 -0.98 -5.97
CA GLN A 98 -23.28 -2.00 -7.01
C GLN A 98 -24.58 -2.78 -6.78
N ASP A 99 -25.21 -3.26 -7.86
CA ASP A 99 -26.44 -4.08 -7.77
C ASP A 99 -26.23 -5.40 -7.01
N ILE A 100 -24.98 -5.83 -6.86
CA ILE A 100 -24.60 -7.04 -6.15
C ILE A 100 -24.03 -6.66 -4.78
N GLU A 101 -24.82 -6.88 -3.73
CA GLU A 101 -24.34 -6.81 -2.35
C GLU A 101 -23.76 -8.18 -1.95
N HIS A 102 -22.44 -8.26 -1.77
CA HIS A 102 -21.81 -9.48 -1.27
C HIS A 102 -22.11 -9.67 0.22
N HIS A 103 -22.96 -10.62 0.56
CA HIS A 103 -23.23 -10.98 1.95
C HIS A 103 -22.14 -11.88 2.53
N ILE A 104 -21.56 -11.47 3.66
CA ILE A 104 -20.69 -12.34 4.47
C ILE A 104 -21.60 -13.24 5.30
N VAL A 105 -21.80 -14.48 4.87
CA VAL A 105 -22.59 -15.47 5.61
C VAL A 105 -21.77 -15.99 6.79
N LEU A 106 -22.24 -15.75 8.01
CA LEU A 106 -21.64 -16.29 9.23
C LEU A 106 -22.11 -17.72 9.48
N LYS A 107 -21.25 -18.56 10.09
CA LYS A 107 -21.66 -19.88 10.55
C LYS A 107 -22.65 -19.74 11.72
N GLU A 108 -23.66 -20.62 11.76
CA GLU A 108 -24.61 -20.66 12.87
C GLU A 108 -23.87 -20.79 14.22
N GLY A 109 -24.30 -20.00 15.21
CA GLY A 109 -23.68 -19.96 16.54
C GLY A 109 -22.40 -19.13 16.66
N SER A 110 -21.97 -18.39 15.62
CA SER A 110 -20.80 -17.50 15.73
C SER A 110 -21.12 -16.26 16.57
N ASN A 111 -20.37 -16.06 17.65
CA ASN A 111 -20.45 -14.84 18.47
C ASN A 111 -19.61 -13.70 17.87
N PRO A 112 -20.02 -12.43 18.06
CA PRO A 112 -19.23 -11.28 17.61
C PRO A 112 -17.88 -11.24 18.34
N VAL A 113 -16.80 -11.12 17.57
CA VAL A 113 -15.44 -11.04 18.10
C VAL A 113 -15.11 -9.59 18.43
N ASN A 114 -14.84 -9.29 19.71
CA ASN A 114 -14.38 -7.99 20.17
C ASN A 114 -12.90 -8.07 20.57
N VAL A 115 -12.01 -7.51 19.74
CA VAL A 115 -10.56 -7.48 20.00
C VAL A 115 -10.12 -6.05 20.26
N TRP A 116 -9.32 -5.87 21.31
CA TRP A 116 -8.77 -4.56 21.66
C TRP A 116 -7.79 -4.08 20.58
N PRO A 117 -7.87 -2.82 20.13
CA PRO A 117 -6.93 -2.27 19.17
C PRO A 117 -5.48 -2.35 19.69
N TYR A 118 -4.56 -2.81 18.83
CA TYR A 118 -3.15 -2.88 19.18
C TYR A 118 -2.52 -1.50 19.44
N ARG A 119 -1.56 -1.46 20.38
CA ARG A 119 -0.76 -0.25 20.64
C ARG A 119 0.17 0.02 19.45
N TYR A 120 0.03 1.20 18.87
CA TYR A 120 0.73 1.58 17.65
C TYR A 120 1.75 2.69 17.93
N VAL A 121 2.99 2.51 17.47
CA VAL A 121 4.07 3.51 17.61
C VAL A 121 3.65 4.84 16.97
N HIS A 122 3.94 5.96 17.63
CA HIS A 122 3.40 7.29 17.33
C HIS A 122 3.63 7.75 15.88
N ILE A 123 4.79 7.44 15.30
CA ILE A 123 5.15 7.80 13.92
C ILE A 123 4.20 7.13 12.92
N ARG A 124 3.95 5.83 13.11
CA ARG A 124 3.06 5.02 12.27
C ARG A 124 1.59 5.46 12.43
N ARG A 125 1.23 5.99 13.61
CA ARG A 125 -0.10 6.52 13.93
C ARG A 125 -0.44 7.79 13.12
N LYS A 126 0.52 8.68 12.86
CA LYS A 126 0.27 9.94 12.10
C LYS A 126 -0.12 9.65 10.65
N LYS A 127 0.61 8.76 9.97
CA LYS A 127 0.34 8.33 8.59
C LYS A 127 -1.00 7.59 8.47
N SER A 128 -1.31 6.70 9.42
CA SER A 128 -2.60 6.00 9.48
C SER A 128 -3.76 6.99 9.69
N ARG A 129 -3.61 7.97 10.59
CA ARG A 129 -4.66 8.96 10.88
C ARG A 129 -5.03 9.81 9.66
N SER A 130 -4.05 10.19 8.84
CA SER A 130 -4.31 10.95 7.61
C SER A 130 -5.19 10.15 6.63
N ARG A 131 -4.83 8.88 6.39
CA ARG A 131 -5.60 7.96 5.54
C ARG A 131 -7.00 7.68 6.09
N SER A 132 -7.14 7.49 7.40
CA SER A 132 -8.45 7.27 8.03
C SER A 132 -9.37 8.49 7.89
N LYS A 133 -8.83 9.71 8.04
CA LYS A 133 -9.60 10.95 7.80
C LYS A 133 -10.09 11.03 6.35
N GLN A 134 -9.23 10.68 5.40
CA GLN A 134 -9.61 10.65 3.98
C GLN A 134 -10.72 9.62 3.71
N CYS A 135 -10.61 8.38 4.24
CA CYS A 135 -11.67 7.36 4.13
C CYS A 135 -13.01 7.83 4.71
N TRP A 136 -12.95 8.55 5.84
CA TRP A 136 -14.14 9.06 6.50
C TRP A 136 -14.80 10.19 5.71
N ASN A 137 -14.00 11.15 5.23
CA ASN A 137 -14.48 12.27 4.41
C ASN A 137 -15.06 11.80 3.07
N LEU A 138 -14.48 10.77 2.46
CA LEU A 138 -15.01 10.15 1.26
C LEU A 138 -16.24 9.27 1.56
N GLY A 139 -16.57 8.99 2.82
CA GLY A 139 -17.73 8.19 3.22
C GLY A 139 -17.56 6.68 3.10
N SER A 140 -16.35 6.18 2.77
CA SER A 140 -16.07 4.74 2.65
C SER A 140 -16.03 4.05 4.01
N CYS A 141 -15.82 4.84 5.08
CA CYS A 141 -15.84 4.40 6.47
C CYS A 141 -17.10 4.96 7.16
N LYS A 142 -18.02 4.09 7.59
CA LYS A 142 -19.24 4.48 8.35
C LYS A 142 -19.24 3.87 9.75
N LEU A 143 -19.76 4.61 10.73
CA LEU A 143 -20.05 4.05 12.05
C LEU A 143 -21.35 3.25 11.96
N VAL A 144 -21.26 1.94 12.21
CA VAL A 144 -22.44 1.09 12.34
C VAL A 144 -22.70 0.92 13.84
N PRO A 145 -23.83 1.40 14.37
CA PRO A 145 -24.15 1.20 15.78
C PRO A 145 -24.40 -0.29 16.03
N VAL A 146 -23.54 -0.89 16.85
CA VAL A 146 -23.75 -2.26 17.33
C VAL A 146 -24.89 -2.22 18.34
N ARG A 147 -26.06 -2.78 17.97
CA ARG A 147 -27.16 -3.02 18.92
C ARG A 147 -26.78 -4.18 19.84
N SER A 148 -25.94 -3.90 20.83
CA SER A 148 -25.77 -4.85 21.94
C SER A 148 -27.02 -4.80 22.81
N LEU A 149 -27.86 -5.82 22.68
CA LEU A 149 -28.84 -6.15 23.70
C LEU A 149 -28.08 -6.75 24.89
N HIS A 150 -28.02 -5.97 25.97
CA HIS A 150 -27.50 -6.26 27.32
C HIS A 150 -26.08 -5.81 27.74
N GLN A 151 -26.11 -5.12 28.89
CA GLN A 151 -25.04 -4.81 29.86
C GLN A 151 -23.83 -3.97 29.40
N PHE A 152 -24.08 -2.73 28.98
CA PHE A 152 -23.06 -1.67 29.14
C PHE A 152 -23.30 -0.89 30.42
N SER A 153 -22.24 -0.74 31.22
CA SER A 153 -22.23 0.03 32.46
C SER A 153 -22.73 1.46 32.23
N SER A 154 -23.33 2.06 33.26
CA SER A 154 -23.91 3.40 33.23
C SER A 154 -22.94 4.49 32.72
N LEU A 155 -21.62 4.27 32.83
CA LEU A 155 -20.57 5.15 32.32
C LEU A 155 -20.58 5.28 30.78
N ILE A 156 -20.77 4.18 30.06
CA ILE A 156 -20.73 4.17 28.58
C ILE A 156 -21.98 4.85 28.01
N ARG A 157 -23.15 4.68 28.65
CA ARG A 157 -24.37 5.43 28.30
C ARG A 157 -24.21 6.94 28.53
N ARG A 158 -23.39 7.34 29.52
CA ARG A 158 -23.11 8.75 29.84
C ARG A 158 -22.15 9.37 28.82
N MET A 159 -21.13 8.62 28.38
CA MET A 159 -20.22 9.06 27.30
C MET A 159 -20.94 9.16 25.95
N CYS A 160 -21.80 8.20 25.59
CA CYS A 160 -22.57 8.29 24.33
C CYS A 160 -23.54 9.49 24.30
N ARG A 161 -24.16 9.85 25.43
CA ARG A 161 -25.00 11.07 25.51
C ARG A 161 -24.19 12.35 25.36
N SER A 162 -22.99 12.41 25.95
CA SER A 162 -22.09 13.56 25.80
C SER A 162 -21.56 13.72 24.37
N LEU A 163 -21.29 12.61 23.66
CA LEU A 163 -20.89 12.61 22.26
C LEU A 163 -22.03 13.00 21.31
N HIS A 164 -23.27 12.63 21.63
CA HIS A 164 -24.44 13.05 20.85
C HIS A 164 -24.69 14.57 21.00
N GLN A 165 -24.49 15.14 22.20
CA GLN A 165 -24.54 16.59 22.42
C GLN A 165 -23.44 17.34 21.65
N PHE A 166 -22.25 16.73 21.53
CA PHE A 166 -21.13 17.28 20.75
C PHE A 166 -21.39 17.25 19.23
N SER A 167 -22.16 16.27 18.74
CA SER A 167 -22.59 16.20 17.35
C SER A 167 -23.61 17.30 16.99
N SER A 168 -24.52 17.63 17.92
CA SER A 168 -25.55 18.65 17.70
C SER A 168 -25.03 20.10 17.76
N SER A 169 -23.83 20.34 18.29
CA SER A 169 -23.22 21.68 18.30
C SER A 169 -22.46 22.02 17.00
N TRP A 170 -22.32 21.08 16.07
CA TRP A 170 -21.58 21.24 14.80
C TRP A 170 -22.49 21.44 13.58
N SER A 171 -23.80 21.30 13.74
CA SER A 171 -24.79 21.78 12.79
C SER A 171 -25.08 23.26 13.08
N GLY A 172 -24.29 24.14 12.47
CA GLY A 172 -24.62 25.57 12.36
C GLY A 172 -25.88 25.78 11.52
N PRO A 173 -26.58 26.93 11.69
CA PRO A 173 -27.88 27.15 11.08
C PRO A 173 -27.77 27.23 9.56
N SER A 174 -28.76 26.61 8.93
CA SER A 174 -29.08 26.62 7.50
C SER A 174 -29.13 28.00 6.86
#